data_AF-A0A4Q2JA90-F1
#
_entry.id   AF-A0A4Q2JA90-F1
#
_cell.length_a   1.000
_cell.length_b   1.000
_cell.length_c   1.000
_cell.angle_alpha   90.00
_cell.angle_beta   90.00
_cell.angle_gamma   90.00
#
_symmetry.space_group_name_H-M   'P 1'
#
loop_
_entity.id
_entity.type
_entity.pdbx_description
1 polymer ?
#
loop_
_entity_poly.entity_id
_entity_poly.type
_entity_poly.pdbx_seq_one_letter_code
_entity_poly.pdbx_strand_id
1 'polypeptide(L)'
;MADPAEGGPSGTRMRTAVRPTRMDDAVDAYLGHVRLERGYSEHTVAAYASDLADLTRFAEARSVDGVDGVDLDLLRDWLWEATERGLARATVARRAASARGLCAWLER
;
A
#
# COMPACT_ATOMS: atom_id res chain seq x y z
N MET A 1 33.66 -3.28 -39.00
CA MET A 1 32.29 -3.37 -39.54
C MET A 1 31.44 -3.93 -38.42
N ALA A 2 30.84 -3.02 -37.65
CA ALA A 2 30.08 -3.33 -36.45
C ALA A 2 28.60 -3.45 -36.83
N ASP A 3 27.93 -4.41 -36.22
CA ASP A 3 26.50 -4.36 -35.91
C ASP A 3 26.41 -4.74 -34.43
N PRO A 4 25.63 -4.03 -33.60
CA PRO A 4 24.29 -4.54 -33.39
C PRO A 4 23.19 -3.50 -33.07
N ALA A 5 21.99 -3.89 -33.52
CA ALA A 5 20.72 -3.84 -32.79
C ALA A 5 20.04 -2.47 -32.57
N GLU A 6 19.23 -2.12 -33.59
CA GLU A 6 18.06 -1.26 -33.48
C GLU A 6 17.04 -1.82 -32.47
N GLY A 7 17.09 -1.33 -31.24
CA GLY A 7 16.04 -1.50 -30.24
C GLY A 7 14.89 -0.53 -30.53
N GLY A 8 13.93 -0.97 -31.35
CA GLY A 8 12.68 -0.23 -31.56
C GLY A 8 11.85 -0.20 -30.26
N PRO A 9 11.32 0.96 -29.82
CA PRO A 9 10.48 1.02 -28.63
C PRO A 9 9.13 0.36 -28.93
N SER A 10 8.90 -0.84 -28.40
CA SER A 10 7.56 -1.42 -28.30
C SER A 10 6.71 -0.55 -27.38
N GLY A 11 5.96 0.35 -28.00
CA GLY A 11 4.89 1.11 -27.37
C GLY A 11 3.74 0.20 -26.98
N THR A 12 3.80 -0.37 -25.78
CA THR A 12 2.59 -0.78 -25.07
C THR A 12 1.98 0.49 -24.49
N ARG A 13 0.91 0.98 -25.13
CA ARG A 13 0.01 1.95 -24.53
C ARG A 13 -0.63 1.31 -23.30
N MET A 14 -0.02 1.48 -22.12
CA MET A 14 -0.73 1.23 -20.87
C MET A 14 -1.75 2.35 -20.70
N ARG A 15 -3.03 1.98 -20.65
CA ARG A 15 -4.12 2.88 -20.28
C ARG A 15 -3.74 3.54 -18.96
N THR A 16 -3.58 4.86 -18.94
CA THR A 16 -3.35 5.63 -17.72
C THR A 16 -4.63 5.60 -16.88
N ALA A 17 -4.85 4.50 -16.14
CA ALA A 17 -5.59 4.62 -14.90
C ALA A 17 -4.70 5.48 -14.00
N VAL A 18 -5.16 6.69 -13.69
CA VAL A 18 -4.49 7.58 -12.74
C VAL A 18 -4.40 6.79 -11.44
N ARG A 19 -3.22 6.25 -11.13
CA ARG A 19 -2.99 5.64 -9.83
C ARG A 19 -3.04 6.75 -8.80
N PRO A 20 -3.80 6.60 -7.70
CA PRO A 20 -3.76 7.57 -6.63
C PRO A 20 -2.30 7.72 -6.19
N THR A 21 -1.75 8.92 -6.40
CA THR A 21 -0.35 9.21 -6.07
C THR A 21 -0.21 9.44 -4.57
N ARG A 22 -1.25 9.96 -3.91
CA ARG A 22 -1.30 10.16 -2.46
C ARG A 22 -1.70 8.88 -1.74
N MET A 23 -1.14 8.69 -0.55
CA MET A 23 -1.45 7.54 0.30
C MET A 23 -2.94 7.49 0.68
N ASP A 24 -3.52 8.59 1.15
CA ASP A 24 -4.92 8.59 1.64
C ASP A 24 -5.92 8.22 0.53
N ASP A 25 -5.74 8.78 -0.67
CA ASP A 25 -6.58 8.45 -1.82
C ASP A 25 -6.51 6.95 -2.17
N ALA A 26 -5.31 6.35 -2.05
CA ALA A 26 -5.10 4.93 -2.28
C ALA A 26 -5.75 4.05 -1.18
N VAL A 27 -5.66 4.48 0.07
CA VAL A 27 -6.29 3.81 1.21
C VAL A 27 -7.81 3.81 1.05
N ASP A 28 -8.42 4.96 0.76
CA ASP A 28 -9.87 5.07 0.56
C ASP A 28 -10.37 4.21 -0.59
N ALA A 29 -9.65 4.24 -1.73
CA ALA A 29 -9.98 3.41 -2.89
C ALA A 29 -9.86 1.91 -2.58
N TYR A 30 -8.80 1.50 -1.88
CA TYR A 30 -8.60 0.12 -1.45
C TYR A 30 -9.70 -0.36 -0.49
N LEU A 31 -10.07 0.46 0.50
CA LEU A 31 -11.12 0.14 1.46
C LEU A 31 -12.49 -0.01 0.77
N GLY A 32 -12.78 0.85 -0.20
CA GLY A 32 -13.95 0.72 -1.07
C GLY A 32 -13.94 -0.60 -1.85
N HIS A 33 -12.80 -0.95 -2.45
CA HIS A 33 -12.64 -2.21 -3.18
C HIS A 33 -12.84 -3.44 -2.27
N VAL A 34 -12.22 -3.52 -1.10
CA VAL A 34 -12.37 -4.71 -0.23
C VAL A 34 -13.76 -4.84 0.40
N ARG A 35 -14.46 -3.71 0.60
CA ARG A 35 -15.86 -3.72 1.03
C ARG A 35 -16.77 -4.32 -0.04
N LEU A 36 -16.59 -3.91 -1.30
CA LEU A 36 -17.49 -4.27 -2.40
C LEU A 36 -17.14 -5.61 -3.06
N GLU A 37 -15.86 -5.87 -3.31
CA GLU A 37 -15.40 -7.01 -4.13
C GLU A 37 -14.90 -8.21 -3.31
N ARG A 38 -14.46 -8.01 -2.07
CA ARG A 38 -13.95 -9.09 -1.20
C ARG A 38 -14.94 -9.53 -0.12
N GLY A 39 -16.06 -8.83 0.04
CA GLY A 39 -17.12 -9.16 1.00
C GLY A 39 -16.66 -9.12 2.45
N TYR A 40 -15.64 -8.31 2.78
CA TYR A 40 -15.19 -8.16 4.16
C TYR A 40 -16.29 -7.53 5.01
N SER A 41 -16.43 -8.02 6.25
CA SER A 41 -17.36 -7.44 7.21
C SER A 41 -17.00 -6.00 7.51
N GLU A 42 -17.99 -5.19 7.91
CA GLU A 42 -17.76 -3.79 8.28
C GLU A 42 -16.73 -3.65 9.40
N HIS A 43 -16.70 -4.61 10.34
CA HIS A 43 -15.71 -4.66 11.40
C HIS A 43 -14.29 -4.84 10.86
N THR A 44 -14.09 -5.73 9.88
CA THR A 44 -12.78 -5.94 9.25
C THR A 44 -12.35 -4.71 8.45
N VAL A 45 -13.26 -4.08 7.71
CA VAL A 45 -12.98 -2.85 6.95
C VAL A 45 -12.59 -1.70 7.89
N ALA A 46 -13.33 -1.50 8.99
CA ALA A 46 -13.01 -0.48 9.99
C ALA A 46 -11.64 -0.73 10.65
N ALA A 47 -11.34 -2.00 10.93
CA ALA A 47 -10.05 -2.39 11.48
C ALA A 47 -8.90 -2.07 10.48
N TYR A 48 -9.08 -2.39 9.21
CA TYR A 48 -8.11 -2.06 8.16
C TYR A 48 -7.97 -0.55 7.96
N ALA A 49 -9.06 0.21 8.02
CA ALA A 49 -9.03 1.66 7.92
C ALA A 49 -8.19 2.28 9.04
N SER A 50 -8.38 1.82 10.28
CA SER A 50 -7.58 2.30 11.42
C SER A 50 -6.10 1.94 11.28
N ASP A 51 -5.78 0.75 10.77
CA ASP A 51 -4.39 0.34 10.59
C ASP A 51 -3.71 1.15 9.48
N LEU A 52 -4.39 1.34 8.35
CA LEU A 52 -3.84 2.06 7.21
C LEU A 52 -3.73 3.57 7.47
N ALA A 53 -4.64 4.16 8.24
CA ALA A 53 -4.50 5.55 8.69
C ALA A 53 -3.28 5.75 9.61
N ASP A 54 -2.95 4.75 10.44
CA ASP A 54 -1.73 4.78 11.26
C ASP A 54 -0.47 4.63 10.39
N LEU A 55 -0.52 3.78 9.35
CA LEU A 55 0.55 3.70 8.35
C LEU A 55 0.75 5.01 7.59
N THR A 56 -0.33 5.68 7.13
CA THR A 56 -0.22 6.98 6.45
C THR A 56 0.49 8.00 7.34
N ARG A 57 0.05 8.16 8.59
CA ARG A 57 0.69 9.09 9.54
C ARG A 57 2.16 8.75 9.79
N PHE A 58 2.48 7.45 9.88
CA PHE A 58 3.86 6.99 10.05
C PHE A 58 4.75 7.32 8.85
N ALA A 59 4.19 7.22 7.63
CA ALA A 59 4.85 7.57 6.38
C ALA A 59 5.05 9.09 6.25
N GLU A 60 4.01 9.89 6.53
CA GLU A 60 4.07 11.35 6.53
C GLU A 60 5.13 11.89 7.50
N ALA A 61 5.23 11.29 8.70
CA ALA A 61 6.27 11.62 9.68
C ALA A 61 7.71 11.39 9.17
N ARG A 62 7.87 10.60 8.09
CA ARG A 62 9.12 10.32 7.39
C ARG A 62 9.20 11.00 6.01
N SER A 63 8.31 11.97 5.75
CA SER A 63 8.20 12.69 4.48
C SER A 63 7.89 11.78 3.28
N VAL A 64 7.14 10.71 3.52
CA VAL A 64 6.60 9.82 2.50
C VAL A 64 5.10 10.09 2.36
N ASP A 65 4.74 10.90 1.36
CA ASP A 65 3.35 11.35 1.15
C ASP A 65 2.60 10.53 0.09
N GLY A 66 3.33 9.70 -0.66
CA GLY A 66 2.81 8.96 -1.80
C GLY A 66 3.08 7.47 -1.75
N VAL A 67 2.25 6.71 -2.46
CA VAL A 67 2.32 5.25 -2.51
C VAL A 67 3.66 4.75 -3.06
N ASP A 68 4.32 5.52 -3.91
CA ASP A 68 5.61 5.18 -4.52
C ASP A 68 6.78 5.21 -3.51
N GLY A 69 6.60 5.90 -2.37
CA GLY A 69 7.58 5.92 -1.28
C GLY A 69 7.37 4.84 -0.23
N VAL A 70 6.34 3.99 -0.37
CA VAL A 70 6.10 2.86 0.52
C VAL A 70 6.95 1.68 0.10
N ASP A 71 8.03 1.44 0.84
CA ASP A 71 8.89 0.29 0.66
C ASP A 71 8.80 -0.69 1.84
N LEU A 72 9.53 -1.80 1.71
CA LEU A 72 9.54 -2.85 2.72
C LEU A 72 10.17 -2.40 4.04
N ASP A 73 11.10 -1.46 4.01
CA ASP A 73 11.81 -1.01 5.20
C ASP A 73 10.92 -0.05 6.01
N LEU A 74 10.18 0.85 5.36
CA LEU A 74 9.13 1.65 5.99
C LEU A 74 8.08 0.77 6.69
N LEU A 75 7.61 -0.29 6.01
CA LEU A 75 6.63 -1.21 6.57
C LEU A 75 7.19 -2.00 7.76
N ARG A 76 8.46 -2.40 7.72
CA ARG A 76 9.13 -3.09 8.83
C ARG A 76 9.27 -2.18 10.03
N ASP A 77 9.73 -0.95 9.83
CA ASP A 77 9.89 0.03 10.91
C ASP A 77 8.55 0.34 11.57
N TRP A 78 7.48 0.46 10.78
CA TRP A 78 6.13 0.68 11.28
C TRP A 78 5.63 -0.47 12.18
N LEU A 79 5.84 -1.72 11.75
CA LEU A 79 5.46 -2.90 12.53
C LEU A 79 6.36 -3.11 13.75
N TRP A 80 7.63 -2.74 13.64
CA TRP A 80 8.58 -2.75 14.75
C TRP A 80 8.16 -1.74 15.81
N GLU A 81 7.86 -0.49 15.45
CA GLU A 81 7.39 0.53 16.39
C GLU A 81 6.10 0.09 17.09
N ALA A 82 5.18 -0.56 16.37
CA ALA A 82 3.96 -1.11 16.97
C ALA A 82 4.28 -2.19 18.02
N THR A 83 5.32 -2.99 17.78
CA THR A 83 5.78 -4.02 18.71
C THR A 83 6.44 -3.41 19.94
N GLU A 84 7.33 -2.41 19.76
CA GLU A 84 8.00 -1.69 20.86
C GLU A 84 7.02 -0.94 21.74
N ARG A 85 5.92 -0.43 21.17
CA ARG A 85 4.81 0.20 21.90
C ARG A 85 3.93 -0.81 22.66
N GLY A 86 4.25 -2.10 22.59
CA GLY A 86 3.55 -3.15 23.32
C GLY A 86 2.16 -3.48 22.76
N LEU A 87 1.89 -3.19 21.48
CA LEU A 87 0.62 -3.60 20.89
C LEU A 87 0.49 -5.13 20.86
N ALA A 88 -0.74 -5.61 21.07
CA ALA A 88 -1.02 -7.04 21.04
C ALA A 88 -0.57 -7.68 19.71
N ARG A 89 -0.06 -8.92 19.76
CA ARG A 89 0.39 -9.67 18.58
C ARG A 89 -0.66 -9.76 17.48
N ALA A 90 -1.93 -9.90 17.85
CA ALA A 90 -3.04 -9.91 16.91
C ALA A 90 -3.19 -8.59 16.15
N THR A 91 -2.93 -7.45 16.81
CA THR A 91 -2.95 -6.13 16.18
C THR A 91 -1.80 -5.96 15.20
N VAL A 92 -0.57 -6.36 15.57
CA VAL A 92 0.58 -6.31 14.66
C VAL A 92 0.35 -7.21 13.43
N ALA A 93 -0.20 -8.41 13.64
CA ALA A 93 -0.54 -9.32 12.54
C ALA A 93 -1.61 -8.73 11.59
N ARG A 94 -2.63 -8.06 12.14
CA ARG A 94 -3.68 -7.40 11.36
C ARG A 94 -3.14 -6.21 10.57
N ARG A 95 -2.31 -5.36 11.19
CA ARG A 95 -1.58 -4.27 10.52
C ARG A 95 -0.78 -4.77 9.31
N ALA A 96 -0.02 -5.85 9.50
CA ALA A 96 0.73 -6.47 8.41
C ALA A 96 -0.18 -7.04 7.31
N ALA A 97 -1.35 -7.58 7.66
CA ALA A 97 -2.33 -8.05 6.68
C ALA A 97 -2.96 -6.90 5.89
N SER A 98 -3.29 -5.78 6.54
CA SER A 98 -3.82 -4.58 5.90
C SER A 98 -2.81 -3.99 4.91
N ALA A 99 -1.54 -3.83 5.32
CA ALA A 99 -0.48 -3.32 4.45
C ALA A 99 -0.25 -4.23 3.23
N ARG A 100 -0.14 -5.56 3.44
CA ARG A 100 -0.02 -6.51 2.32
C ARG A 100 -1.21 -6.42 1.36
N GLY A 101 -2.41 -6.27 1.90
CA GLY A 101 -3.63 -6.14 1.10
C GLY A 101 -3.64 -4.89 0.23
N LEU A 102 -3.22 -3.76 0.78
CA LEU A 102 -3.07 -2.49 0.05
C LEU A 102 -2.01 -2.61 -1.07
N CYS A 103 -0.79 -3.05 -0.74
CA CYS A 103 0.30 -3.19 -1.72
C CYS A 103 -0.09 -4.14 -2.87
N ALA A 104 -0.67 -5.30 -2.54
CA ALA A 104 -1.12 -6.26 -3.55
C ALA A 104 -2.30 -5.77 -4.38
N TRP A 105 -3.07 -4.78 -3.92
CA TRP A 105 -4.11 -4.13 -4.71
C TRP A 105 -3.52 -3.04 -5.61
N LEU A 106 -2.58 -2.26 -5.10
CA LEU A 106 -1.84 -1.26 -5.87
C LEU A 106 -1.05 -1.90 -7.02
N GLU A 107 -0.54 -3.11 -6.89
CA GLU A 107 0.23 -3.78 -7.94
C GLU A 107 -0.63 -4.39 -9.08
N ARG A 108 -1.95 -4.41 -8.97
CA ARG A 108 -2.86 -4.90 -10.04
C ARG A 108 -3.09 -3.87 -11.13
#